data_AF-A0A3B8RSC8-F1
#
_entry.id   AF-A0A3B8RSC8-F1
#
_cell.length_a   1.000
_cell.length_b   1.000
_cell.length_c   1.000
_cell.angle_alpha   90.00
_cell.angle_beta   90.00
_cell.angle_gamma   90.00
#
_symmetry.space_group_name_H-M   'P 1'
#
loop_
_entity.id
_entity.type
_entity.pdbx_description
1 polymer ?
#
loop_
_entity_poly.entity_id
_entity_poly.type
_entity_poly.pdbx_seq_one_letter_code
_entity_poly.pdbx_strand_id
1 'polypeptide(L)'
;MLVTLINFSIGWSINNELLLILSTGLIGSLLGFLKFNAFPARIFLGDSGSLTIGFFLVTSVLIASKNVISQNIDLTFSIILLAVPIIDTLRVMVVRLLQARNPFLADRSHLHHIILEADIRHEAVVFILHCFSILFAAASILYYLDYKLVGLVLFTLLAFILLFIRKLLLNYKKIYQNIFSKELLLKLSSIILVFTIFKNQQPNRFVEHVVSEE
;
A
#
# COMPACT_ATOMS: atom_id res chain seq x y z
N MET A 1 -5.81 9.58 12.26
CA MET A 1 -4.86 10.37 13.09
C MET A 1 -4.10 11.39 12.27
N LEU A 2 -3.41 11.01 11.18
CA LEU A 2 -2.72 11.98 10.32
C LEU A 2 -3.66 13.08 9.77
N VAL A 3 -4.78 12.68 9.16
CA VAL A 3 -5.79 13.61 8.62
C VAL A 3 -6.33 14.57 9.70
N THR A 4 -6.59 14.05 10.90
CA THR A 4 -7.12 14.84 12.02
C THR A 4 -6.09 15.83 12.56
N LEU A 5 -4.78 15.51 12.52
CA LEU A 5 -3.72 16.45 12.90
C LEU A 5 -3.58 17.60 11.90
N ILE A 6 -3.72 17.31 10.60
CA ILE A 6 -3.68 18.33 9.54
C ILE A 6 -4.89 19.26 9.68
N ASN A 7 -6.08 18.69 9.86
CA ASN A 7 -7.30 19.47 10.08
C ASN A 7 -7.22 20.33 11.34
N PHE A 8 -6.61 19.83 12.43
CA PHE A 8 -6.33 20.64 13.62
C PHE A 8 -5.44 21.84 13.28
N SER A 9 -4.37 21.62 12.52
CA SER A 9 -3.43 22.68 12.12
C SER A 9 -4.09 23.74 11.22
N ILE A 10 -4.96 23.31 10.30
CA ILE A 10 -5.77 24.20 9.48
C ILE A 10 -6.74 24.98 10.36
N GLY A 11 -7.49 24.30 11.24
CA GLY A 11 -8.45 24.92 12.16
C GLY A 11 -7.82 25.98 13.05
N TRP A 12 -6.59 25.74 13.51
CA TRP A 12 -5.79 26.72 14.24
C TRP A 12 -5.47 27.94 13.36
N SER A 13 -5.03 27.71 12.12
CA SER A 13 -4.63 28.77 11.19
C SER A 13 -5.80 29.69 10.78
N ILE A 14 -7.01 29.14 10.66
CA ILE A 14 -8.22 29.88 10.27
C ILE A 14 -9.09 30.30 11.46
N ASN A 15 -8.65 30.09 12.70
CA ASN A 15 -9.41 30.33 13.93
C ASN A 15 -10.82 29.70 13.93
N ASN A 16 -10.95 28.47 13.42
CA ASN A 16 -12.22 27.76 13.38
C ASN A 16 -12.37 26.84 14.61
N GLU A 17 -13.13 27.30 15.60
CA GLU A 17 -13.37 26.60 16.87
C GLU A 17 -13.96 25.21 16.67
N LEU A 18 -14.95 25.07 15.77
CA LEU A 18 -15.63 23.81 15.52
C LEU A 18 -14.64 22.76 14.99
N LEU A 19 -13.78 23.15 14.03
CA LEU A 19 -12.76 22.26 13.48
C LEU A 19 -11.72 21.83 14.53
N LEU A 20 -11.34 22.74 15.43
CA LEU A 20 -10.44 22.46 16.54
C LEU A 20 -11.05 21.45 17.53
N ILE A 21 -12.31 21.65 17.94
CA ILE A 21 -13.03 20.76 18.87
C ILE A 21 -13.18 19.36 18.26
N LEU A 22 -13.61 19.26 17.00
CA LEU A 22 -13.74 17.96 16.32
C LEU A 22 -12.39 17.25 16.21
N SER A 23 -11.35 17.97 15.80
CA SER A 23 -10.03 17.38 15.58
C SER A 23 -9.39 16.92 16.89
N THR A 24 -9.48 17.72 17.96
CA THR A 24 -8.94 17.34 19.28
C THR A 24 -9.67 16.15 19.89
N GLY A 25 -11.00 16.11 19.82
CA GLY A 25 -11.80 14.96 20.26
C GLY A 25 -11.45 13.67 19.49
N LEU A 26 -11.28 13.76 18.18
CA LEU A 26 -10.83 12.62 17.36
C LEU A 26 -9.39 12.20 17.69
N ILE A 27 -8.47 13.15 17.89
CA ILE A 27 -7.08 12.82 18.25
C ILE A 27 -7.05 12.09 19.60
N GLY A 28 -7.74 12.61 20.62
CA GLY A 28 -7.79 11.99 21.95
C GLY A 28 -8.40 10.59 21.94
N SER A 29 -9.55 10.42 21.28
CA SER A 29 -10.20 9.11 21.14
C SER A 29 -9.35 8.11 20.36
N LEU A 30 -8.73 8.52 19.25
CA LEU A 30 -7.86 7.66 18.46
C LEU A 30 -6.57 7.28 19.21
N LEU A 31 -5.97 8.18 19.98
CA LEU A 31 -4.81 7.87 20.83
C LEU A 31 -5.18 6.86 21.91
N GLY A 32 -6.32 7.05 22.58
CA GLY A 32 -6.85 6.12 23.57
C GLY A 32 -7.11 4.74 22.98
N PHE A 33 -7.76 4.69 21.81
CA PHE A 33 -8.03 3.44 21.08
C PHE A 33 -6.74 2.75 20.62
N LEU A 34 -5.79 3.50 20.06
CA LEU A 34 -4.54 2.95 19.50
C LEU A 34 -3.71 2.24 20.57
N LYS A 35 -3.71 2.70 21.82
CA LYS A 35 -3.04 2.03 22.95
C LYS A 35 -3.48 0.57 23.10
N PHE A 36 -4.75 0.26 22.80
CA PHE A 36 -5.31 -1.10 22.92
C PHE A 36 -5.42 -1.83 21.58
N ASN A 37 -5.35 -1.10 20.46
CA ASN A 37 -5.44 -1.66 19.11
C ASN A 37 -4.07 -1.90 18.45
N ALA A 38 -2.99 -1.30 18.96
CA ALA A 38 -1.64 -1.55 18.48
C ALA A 38 -1.27 -3.04 18.60
N PHE A 39 -0.47 -3.55 17.67
CA PHE A 39 -0.12 -4.97 17.61
C PHE A 39 0.66 -5.40 18.88
N PRO A 40 0.25 -6.47 19.58
CA PRO A 40 -0.92 -7.33 19.35
C PRO A 40 -2.24 -6.71 19.86
N ALA A 41 -3.25 -6.61 18.98
CA ALA A 41 -4.50 -5.92 19.25
C ALA A 41 -5.36 -6.63 20.31
N ARG A 42 -5.86 -5.87 21.31
CA ARG A 42 -6.75 -6.35 22.37
C ARG A 42 -8.22 -6.02 22.11
N ILE A 43 -8.47 -4.91 21.42
CA ILE A 43 -9.80 -4.48 21.02
C ILE A 43 -9.82 -4.18 19.52
N PHE A 44 -10.93 -4.53 18.87
CA PHE A 44 -11.19 -4.20 17.48
C PHE A 44 -12.13 -3.01 17.39
N LEU A 45 -11.97 -2.22 16.33
CA LEU A 45 -12.76 -1.00 16.14
C LEU A 45 -14.25 -1.30 15.89
N GLY A 46 -14.53 -2.40 15.19
CA GLY A 46 -15.88 -2.77 14.74
C GLY A 46 -16.47 -1.81 13.70
N ASP A 47 -17.66 -2.16 13.21
CA ASP A 47 -18.36 -1.36 12.19
C ASP A 47 -18.86 -0.04 12.77
N SER A 48 -19.39 -0.05 13.99
CA SER A 48 -19.85 1.18 14.66
C SER A 48 -18.71 2.19 14.81
N GLY A 49 -17.53 1.77 15.28
CA GLY A 49 -16.39 2.67 15.46
C GLY A 49 -15.88 3.23 14.12
N SER A 50 -15.76 2.37 13.10
CA SER A 50 -15.25 2.79 11.78
C SER A 50 -16.19 3.77 11.06
N LEU A 51 -17.50 3.55 11.12
CA LEU A 51 -18.50 4.44 10.54
C LEU A 51 -18.56 5.79 11.27
N THR A 52 -18.53 5.78 12.61
CA THR A 52 -18.51 7.01 13.41
C THR A 52 -17.26 7.84 13.13
N ILE A 53 -16.07 7.21 13.11
CA ILE A 53 -14.82 7.90 12.76
C ILE A 53 -14.90 8.45 11.33
N GLY A 54 -15.38 7.65 10.38
CA GLY A 54 -15.54 8.07 8.98
C GLY A 54 -16.42 9.31 8.85
N PHE A 55 -17.56 9.33 9.53
CA PHE A 55 -18.47 10.49 9.54
C PHE A 55 -17.79 11.75 10.07
N PHE A 56 -17.20 11.69 11.27
CA PHE A 56 -16.52 12.86 11.86
C PHE A 56 -15.30 13.31 11.07
N LEU A 57 -14.60 12.37 10.44
CA LEU A 57 -13.43 12.67 9.63
C LEU A 57 -13.87 13.41 8.35
N VAL A 58 -14.88 12.93 7.63
CA VAL A 58 -15.41 13.62 6.44
C VAL A 58 -15.96 15.00 6.79
N THR A 59 -16.72 15.14 7.89
CA THR A 59 -17.23 16.46 8.29
C THR A 59 -16.09 17.43 8.61
N SER A 60 -15.05 17.00 9.32
CA SER A 60 -13.89 17.85 9.61
C SER A 60 -13.14 18.28 8.34
N VAL A 61 -12.99 17.38 7.37
CA VAL A 61 -12.31 17.66 6.10
C VAL A 61 -13.12 18.62 5.22
N LEU A 62 -14.45 18.50 5.19
CA LEU A 62 -15.31 19.43 4.47
C LEU A 62 -15.24 20.85 5.05
N ILE A 63 -15.19 20.97 6.38
CA ILE A 63 -15.03 22.27 7.05
C ILE A 63 -13.66 22.87 6.74
N ALA A 64 -12.61 22.05 6.76
CA ALA A 64 -11.25 22.49 6.40
C ALA A 64 -11.13 22.93 4.92
N SER A 65 -12.01 22.42 4.04
CA SER A 65 -12.01 22.71 2.60
C SER A 65 -12.78 23.97 2.22
N LYS A 66 -13.47 24.60 3.18
CA LYS A 66 -14.19 25.85 2.93
C LYS A 66 -13.19 26.99 2.83
N ASN A 67 -13.14 27.64 1.67
CA ASN A 67 -12.29 28.82 1.49
C ASN A 67 -12.85 29.99 2.31
N VAL A 68 -12.00 30.57 3.17
CA VAL A 68 -12.37 31.68 4.06
C VAL A 68 -12.79 32.93 3.26
N ILE A 69 -12.22 33.14 2.07
CA ILE A 69 -12.40 34.36 1.27
C ILE A 69 -13.59 34.23 0.31
N SER A 70 -13.68 33.12 -0.43
CA SER A 70 -14.70 32.99 -1.49
C SER A 70 -15.98 32.29 -1.04
N GLN A 71 -16.01 31.74 0.18
CA GLN A 71 -17.06 30.84 0.70
C GLN A 71 -17.35 29.60 -0.18
N ASN A 72 -16.64 29.42 -1.29
CA ASN A 72 -16.74 28.24 -2.13
C ASN A 72 -16.03 27.06 -1.45
N ILE A 73 -16.64 25.89 -1.61
CA ILE A 73 -16.07 24.62 -1.13
C ILE A 73 -15.20 24.06 -2.25
N ASP A 74 -13.88 24.05 -2.05
CA ASP A 74 -12.94 23.36 -2.93
C ASP A 74 -12.67 21.95 -2.38
N LEU A 75 -13.33 20.95 -2.98
CA LEU A 75 -13.18 19.55 -2.57
C LEU A 75 -11.86 18.92 -3.01
N THR A 76 -11.04 19.58 -3.82
CA THR A 76 -9.78 19.01 -4.30
C THR A 76 -8.83 18.73 -3.15
N PHE A 77 -8.71 19.63 -2.18
CA PHE A 77 -7.95 19.38 -0.95
C PHE A 77 -8.46 18.12 -0.21
N SER A 78 -9.78 18.02 -0.01
CA SER A 78 -10.42 16.86 0.64
C SER A 78 -10.06 15.55 -0.06
N ILE A 79 -10.18 15.52 -1.39
CA ILE A 79 -9.95 14.32 -2.20
C ILE A 79 -8.49 13.89 -2.13
N ILE A 80 -7.55 14.84 -2.21
CA ILE A 80 -6.11 14.53 -2.11
C ILE A 80 -5.78 14.01 -0.71
N LEU A 81 -6.28 14.65 0.34
CA LEU A 81 -6.02 14.25 1.73
C LEU A 81 -6.60 12.86 2.07
N LEU A 82 -7.74 12.50 1.48
CA LEU A 82 -8.42 11.21 1.64
C LEU A 82 -8.12 10.20 0.52
N ALA A 83 -7.07 10.43 -0.27
CA ALA A 83 -6.82 9.65 -1.47
C ALA A 83 -6.69 8.15 -1.22
N VAL A 84 -6.02 7.71 -0.15
CA VAL A 84 -5.82 6.28 0.13
C VAL A 84 -7.14 5.51 0.27
N PRO A 85 -8.06 5.87 1.21
CA PRO A 85 -9.34 5.17 1.33
C PRO A 85 -10.26 5.38 0.12
N ILE A 86 -10.25 6.56 -0.51
CA ILE A 86 -11.07 6.83 -1.71
C ILE A 86 -10.62 5.93 -2.87
N ILE A 87 -9.31 5.89 -3.17
CA ILE A 87 -8.78 5.09 -4.27
C ILE A 87 -8.97 3.61 -4.00
N ASP A 88 -8.74 3.14 -2.76
CA ASP A 88 -8.94 1.73 -2.38
C ASP A 88 -10.37 1.27 -2.66
N THR A 89 -11.35 2.02 -2.17
CA THR A 89 -12.78 1.71 -2.32
C THR A 89 -13.23 1.83 -3.78
N LEU A 90 -12.92 2.93 -4.47
CA LEU A 90 -13.29 3.14 -5.87
C LEU A 90 -12.67 2.08 -6.78
N ARG A 91 -11.40 1.73 -6.57
CA ARG A 91 -10.73 0.69 -7.35
C ARG A 91 -11.43 -0.65 -7.21
N VAL A 92 -11.77 -1.04 -5.99
CA VAL A 92 -12.48 -2.30 -5.73
C VAL A 92 -13.86 -2.29 -6.38
N MET A 93 -14.62 -1.19 -6.25
CA MET A 93 -15.94 -1.04 -6.88
C MET A 93 -15.85 -1.13 -8.40
N VAL A 94 -14.91 -0.41 -9.04
CA VAL A 94 -14.72 -0.42 -10.49
C VAL A 94 -14.33 -1.80 -11.00
N VAL A 95 -13.38 -2.48 -10.35
CA VAL A 95 -12.97 -3.84 -10.74
C VAL A 95 -14.14 -4.82 -10.66
N ARG A 96 -15.03 -4.70 -9.67
CA ARG A 96 -16.23 -5.54 -9.55
C ARG A 96 -17.25 -5.26 -10.63
N LEU A 97 -17.51 -3.99 -10.92
CA LEU A 97 -18.41 -3.59 -11.99
C LEU A 97 -17.94 -4.14 -13.34
N LEU A 98 -16.64 -4.09 -13.63
CA LEU A 98 -16.04 -4.69 -14.82
C LEU A 98 -16.15 -6.22 -14.86
N GLN A 99 -16.28 -6.87 -13.70
CA GLN A 99 -16.49 -8.31 -13.56
C GLN A 99 -17.98 -8.70 -13.46
N ALA A 100 -18.91 -7.75 -13.67
CA ALA A 100 -20.35 -7.94 -13.50
C ALA A 100 -20.75 -8.48 -12.10
N ARG A 101 -20.00 -8.13 -11.06
CA ARG A 101 -20.27 -8.47 -9.66
C ARG A 101 -20.88 -7.27 -8.92
N ASN A 102 -21.69 -7.54 -7.90
CA ASN A 102 -22.26 -6.49 -7.06
C ASN A 102 -21.14 -5.71 -6.33
N PRO A 103 -21.07 -4.37 -6.50
CA PRO A 103 -20.01 -3.55 -5.92
C PRO A 103 -20.08 -3.41 -4.38
N PHE A 104 -21.21 -3.73 -3.75
CA PHE A 104 -21.44 -3.55 -2.30
C PHE A 104 -21.21 -4.81 -1.46
N LEU A 105 -20.89 -5.95 -2.08
CA LEU A 105 -20.54 -7.17 -1.34
C LEU A 105 -19.14 -7.06 -0.72
N ALA A 106 -18.97 -7.57 0.50
CA ALA A 106 -17.67 -7.62 1.17
C ALA A 106 -16.69 -8.56 0.43
N ASP A 107 -15.42 -8.15 0.32
CA ASP A 107 -14.37 -8.93 -0.36
C ASP A 107 -12.99 -8.61 0.22
N ARG A 108 -12.01 -9.43 -0.12
CA ARG A 108 -10.60 -9.30 0.29
C ARG A 108 -9.73 -8.63 -0.78
N SER A 109 -10.30 -7.81 -1.66
CA SER A 109 -9.58 -7.20 -2.79
C SER A 109 -8.99 -5.80 -2.50
N HIS A 110 -9.02 -5.39 -1.24
CA HIS A 110 -8.43 -4.13 -0.77
C HIS A 110 -6.90 -4.13 -0.88
N LEU A 111 -6.31 -2.93 -0.97
CA LEU A 111 -4.88 -2.73 -1.18
C LEU A 111 -4.00 -3.53 -0.23
N HIS A 112 -4.35 -3.62 1.05
CA HIS A 112 -3.56 -4.35 2.04
C HIS A 112 -3.47 -5.86 1.72
N HIS A 113 -4.56 -6.48 1.27
CA HIS A 113 -4.56 -7.88 0.86
C HIS A 113 -3.73 -8.09 -0.41
N ILE A 114 -3.83 -7.18 -1.37
CA ILE A 114 -3.03 -7.26 -2.61
C ILE A 114 -1.52 -7.19 -2.32
N ILE A 115 -1.12 -6.35 -1.36
CA ILE A 115 0.28 -6.25 -0.96
C ILE A 115 0.71 -7.51 -0.18
N LEU A 116 -0.16 -8.07 0.67
CA LEU A 116 0.10 -9.32 1.38
C LEU A 116 0.26 -10.53 0.44
N GLU A 117 -0.50 -10.60 -0.66
CA GLU A 117 -0.38 -11.65 -1.70
C GLU A 117 0.99 -11.66 -2.40
N ALA A 118 1.75 -10.56 -2.28
CA ALA A 118 3.11 -10.46 -2.79
C ALA A 118 4.19 -10.99 -1.81
N ASP A 119 3.78 -11.77 -0.80
CA ASP A 119 4.65 -12.35 0.24
C ASP A 119 5.34 -11.29 1.12
N ILE A 120 4.71 -10.13 1.28
CA ILE A 120 5.19 -9.02 2.14
C ILE A 120 4.64 -9.19 3.55
N ARG A 121 5.50 -8.99 4.57
CA ARG A 121 5.11 -9.07 5.99
C ARG A 121 4.02 -8.06 6.35
N HIS A 122 3.10 -8.43 7.23
CA HIS A 122 1.97 -7.58 7.65
C HIS A 122 2.39 -6.19 8.16
N GLU A 123 3.43 -6.13 9.00
CA GLU A 123 4.00 -4.89 9.54
C GLU A 123 4.48 -3.95 8.41
N ALA A 124 5.13 -4.52 7.38
CA ALA A 124 5.62 -3.77 6.23
C ALA A 124 4.46 -3.23 5.37
N VAL A 125 3.35 -3.98 5.24
CA VAL A 125 2.15 -3.50 4.54
C VAL A 125 1.55 -2.29 5.25
N VAL A 126 1.42 -2.35 6.58
CA VAL A 126 0.92 -1.21 7.38
C VAL A 126 1.85 0.00 7.20
N PHE A 127 3.16 -0.21 7.24
CA PHE A 127 4.15 0.85 7.01
C PHE A 127 4.03 1.49 5.62
N ILE A 128 3.94 0.69 4.55
CA ILE A 128 3.77 1.18 3.17
C ILE A 128 2.50 2.04 3.04
N LEU A 129 1.38 1.60 3.60
CA LEU A 129 0.13 2.36 3.57
C LEU A 129 0.22 3.68 4.35
N HIS A 130 0.95 3.71 5.45
CA HIS A 130 1.25 4.96 6.17
C HIS A 130 2.14 5.89 5.34
N CYS A 131 3.17 5.37 4.65
CA CYS A 131 3.99 6.17 3.74
C CYS A 131 3.15 6.82 2.63
N PHE A 132 2.27 6.07 1.96
CA PHE A 132 1.35 6.64 0.98
C PHE A 132 0.44 7.71 1.60
N SER A 133 -0.10 7.45 2.79
CA SER A 133 -0.94 8.42 3.50
C SER A 133 -0.20 9.72 3.80
N ILE A 134 1.07 9.65 4.20
CA ILE A 134 1.94 10.82 4.42
C ILE A 134 2.24 11.56 3.12
N LEU A 135 2.53 10.85 2.03
CA LEU A 135 2.81 11.46 0.73
C LEU A 135 1.58 12.18 0.15
N PHE A 136 0.39 11.58 0.26
CA PHE A 136 -0.86 12.24 -0.11
C PHE A 136 -1.19 13.43 0.79
N ALA A 137 -0.94 13.31 2.10
CA ALA A 137 -1.05 14.45 3.01
C ALA A 137 -0.12 15.60 2.60
N ALA A 138 1.13 15.32 2.27
CA ALA A 138 2.07 16.33 1.78
C ALA A 138 1.57 16.99 0.48
N ALA A 139 1.07 16.20 -0.47
CA ALA A 139 0.45 16.71 -1.70
C ALA A 139 -0.75 17.64 -1.40
N SER A 140 -1.59 17.26 -0.42
CA SER A 140 -2.75 18.08 -0.01
C SER A 140 -2.33 19.40 0.63
N ILE A 141 -1.27 19.39 1.44
CA ILE A 141 -0.74 20.60 2.08
C ILE A 141 -0.13 21.52 1.02
N LEU A 142 0.65 20.99 0.07
CA LEU A 142 1.18 21.78 -1.05
C LEU A 142 0.06 22.42 -1.85
N TYR A 143 -1.01 21.67 -2.15
CA TYR A 143 -2.20 22.21 -2.81
C TYR A 143 -2.85 23.34 -1.99
N TYR A 144 -2.99 23.14 -0.68
CA TYR A 144 -3.59 24.10 0.25
C TYR A 144 -2.78 25.40 0.38
N LEU A 145 -1.44 25.31 0.35
CA LEU A 145 -0.51 26.44 0.41
C LEU A 145 -0.29 27.13 -0.96
N ASP A 146 -1.29 27.09 -1.84
CA ASP A 146 -1.29 27.65 -3.20
C ASP A 146 -0.26 27.07 -4.21
N TYR A 147 0.47 26.00 -3.87
CA TYR A 147 1.28 25.23 -4.84
C TYR A 147 0.42 24.19 -5.59
N LYS A 148 -0.72 24.62 -6.14
CA LYS A 148 -1.77 23.76 -6.69
C LYS A 148 -1.29 22.77 -7.74
N LEU A 149 -0.51 23.25 -8.72
CA LEU A 149 0.02 22.39 -9.79
C LEU A 149 0.93 21.29 -9.24
N VAL A 150 1.81 21.63 -8.30
CA VAL A 150 2.74 20.66 -7.69
C VAL A 150 1.96 19.61 -6.90
N GLY A 151 0.99 20.05 -6.08
CA GLY A 151 0.10 19.15 -5.33
C GLY A 151 -0.68 18.21 -6.25
N LEU A 152 -1.23 18.70 -7.36
CA LEU A 152 -1.97 17.91 -8.34
C LEU A 152 -1.09 16.92 -9.11
N VAL A 153 0.12 17.33 -9.52
CA VAL A 153 1.07 16.43 -10.18
C VAL A 153 1.50 15.31 -9.22
N LEU A 154 1.81 15.64 -7.97
CA LEU A 154 2.17 14.63 -6.98
C LEU A 154 1.00 13.69 -6.69
N PHE A 155 -0.21 14.21 -6.52
CA PHE A 155 -1.43 13.41 -6.35
C PHE A 155 -1.64 12.44 -7.51
N THR A 156 -1.56 12.90 -8.76
CA THR A 156 -1.80 12.05 -9.94
C THR A 156 -0.75 10.95 -10.07
N LEU A 157 0.54 11.26 -9.84
CA LEU A 157 1.62 10.26 -9.83
C LEU A 157 1.40 9.18 -8.74
N LEU A 158 1.10 9.60 -7.51
CA LEU A 158 0.86 8.67 -6.40
C LEU A 158 -0.40 7.83 -6.64
N ALA A 159 -1.48 8.44 -7.13
CA ALA A 159 -2.73 7.77 -7.45
C ALA A 159 -2.52 6.72 -8.56
N PHE A 160 -1.73 7.05 -9.59
CA PHE A 160 -1.37 6.11 -10.63
C PHE A 160 -0.61 4.90 -10.06
N ILE A 161 0.41 5.12 -9.22
CA ILE A 161 1.15 4.03 -8.57
C ILE A 161 0.20 3.13 -7.77
N LEU A 162 -0.71 3.73 -6.98
CA LEU A 162 -1.63 2.99 -6.13
C LEU A 162 -2.66 2.17 -6.93
N LEU A 163 -3.19 2.72 -8.03
CA LEU A 163 -4.12 2.02 -8.93
C LEU A 163 -3.46 0.80 -9.59
N PHE A 164 -2.22 0.97 -10.05
CA PHE A 164 -1.45 -0.06 -10.76
C PHE A 164 -0.63 -0.97 -9.85
N ILE A 165 -0.71 -0.81 -8.52
CA ILE A 165 0.13 -1.54 -7.55
C ILE A 165 0.05 -3.07 -7.74
N ARG A 166 -1.13 -3.62 -8.02
CA ARG A 166 -1.30 -5.06 -8.27
C ARG A 166 -0.49 -5.52 -9.48
N LYS A 167 -0.54 -4.76 -10.58
CA LYS A 167 0.19 -5.11 -11.81
C LYS A 167 1.70 -4.99 -11.59
N LEU A 168 2.13 -3.96 -10.84
CA LEU A 168 3.53 -3.77 -10.46
C LEU A 168 4.05 -4.93 -9.60
N LEU A 169 3.31 -5.33 -8.57
CA LEU A 169 3.66 -6.45 -7.70
C LEU A 169 3.71 -7.80 -8.43
N LEU A 170 2.74 -8.07 -9.31
CA LEU A 170 2.74 -9.28 -10.14
C LEU A 170 3.94 -9.30 -11.11
N ASN A 171 4.27 -8.16 -11.71
CA ASN A 171 5.43 -8.05 -12.59
C ASN A 171 6.75 -8.24 -11.84
N TYR A 172 6.88 -7.66 -10.64
CA TYR A 172 8.01 -7.87 -9.75
C TYR A 172 8.18 -9.35 -9.39
N LYS A 173 7.10 -10.05 -8.98
CA LYS A 173 7.13 -11.47 -8.65
C LYS A 173 7.59 -12.32 -9.84
N LYS A 174 7.10 -12.02 -11.05
CA LYS A 174 7.50 -12.68 -12.30
C LYS A 174 8.99 -12.47 -12.62
N ILE A 175 9.50 -11.24 -12.47
CA ILE A 175 10.91 -10.93 -12.70
C ILE A 175 11.80 -11.67 -11.69
N TYR A 176 11.45 -11.62 -10.40
CA TYR A 176 12.22 -12.29 -9.35
C TYR A 176 12.29 -13.80 -9.56
N GLN A 177 11.17 -14.45 -9.89
CA GLN A 177 11.13 -15.89 -10.21
C GLN A 177 11.94 -16.24 -11.47
N ASN A 178 11.92 -15.38 -12.50
CA ASN A 178 12.73 -15.58 -13.71
C ASN A 178 14.24 -15.44 -13.46
N ILE A 179 14.66 -14.49 -12.62
CA ILE A 179 16.07 -14.31 -12.26
C ILE A 179 16.55 -15.49 -11.41
N PHE A 180 15.78 -15.84 -10.37
CA PHE A 180 16.12 -16.94 -9.47
C PHE A 180 16.19 -18.28 -10.20
N SER A 181 15.24 -18.58 -11.09
CA SER A 181 15.27 -19.80 -11.91
C SER A 181 16.45 -19.84 -12.87
N LYS A 182 16.81 -18.72 -13.51
CA LYS A 182 18.02 -18.65 -14.35
C LYS A 182 19.30 -18.86 -13.57
N GLU A 183 19.44 -18.26 -12.39
CA GLU A 183 20.62 -18.43 -11.55
C GLU A 183 20.75 -19.86 -11.02
N LEU A 184 19.62 -20.48 -10.63
CA LEU A 184 19.55 -21.89 -10.25
C LEU A 184 19.92 -22.82 -11.42
N LEU A 185 19.41 -22.56 -12.62
CA LEU A 185 19.74 -23.32 -13.84
C LEU A 185 21.22 -23.16 -14.22
N LEU A 186 21.81 -21.98 -14.05
CA LEU A 186 23.24 -21.75 -14.27
C LEU A 186 24.11 -22.50 -13.24
N LYS A 187 23.72 -22.51 -11.97
CA LYS A 187 24.40 -23.32 -10.94
C LYS A 187 24.26 -24.82 -11.19
N LEU A 188 23.08 -25.29 -11.61
CA LEU A 188 22.87 -26.71 -11.91
C LEU A 188 23.62 -27.16 -13.16
N SER A 189 23.63 -26.36 -14.24
CA SER A 189 24.37 -26.68 -15.46
C SER A 189 25.89 -26.71 -15.23
N SER A 190 26.44 -25.80 -14.43
CA SER A 190 27.86 -25.84 -14.05
C SER A 190 28.20 -27.07 -13.20
N ILE A 191 27.35 -27.47 -12.25
CA ILE A 191 27.51 -28.71 -11.48
C ILE A 191 27.47 -29.95 -12.39
N ILE A 192 26.50 -30.03 -13.30
CA ILE A 192 26.37 -31.13 -14.27
C ILE A 192 27.60 -31.20 -15.20
N LEU A 193 28.11 -30.05 -15.64
CA LEU A 193 29.30 -29.97 -16.49
C LEU A 193 30.54 -30.48 -15.73
N VAL A 194 30.72 -30.09 -14.47
CA VAL A 194 31.79 -30.60 -13.60
C VAL A 194 31.67 -32.12 -13.42
N PHE A 195 30.47 -32.65 -13.17
CA PHE A 195 30.25 -34.09 -13.07
C PHE A 195 30.53 -34.83 -14.37
N THR A 196 30.19 -34.24 -15.52
CA THR A 196 30.44 -34.83 -16.85
C THR A 196 31.93 -34.86 -17.18
N ILE A 197 32.67 -33.80 -16.82
CA ILE A 197 34.13 -33.74 -16.96
C ILE A 197 34.79 -34.79 -16.05
N PHE A 198 34.37 -34.90 -14.79
CA PHE A 198 34.90 -35.91 -13.86
C PHE A 198 34.65 -37.34 -14.35
N LYS A 199 33.47 -37.62 -14.93
CA LYS A 199 33.14 -38.93 -15.49
C LYS A 199 34.01 -39.27 -16.72
N ASN A 200 34.33 -38.28 -17.55
CA ASN A 200 35.20 -38.47 -18.74
C ASN A 200 36.71 -38.53 -18.40
N GLN A 201 37.13 -38.16 -17.19
CA GLN A 201 38.52 -38.28 -16.74
C GLN A 201 38.85 -39.61 -16.05
N GLN A 202 37.88 -40.52 -15.87
CA GLN A 202 38.13 -41.89 -15.44
C GLN A 202 38.53 -42.72 -16.68
N PRO A 203 39.81 -43.05 -16.91
CA PRO A 203 40.20 -43.88 -18.03
C PRO A 203 39.63 -45.28 -17.84
N ASN A 204 39.06 -45.86 -18.91
CA ASN A 204 38.76 -47.28 -19.03
C ASN A 204 40.05 -48.09 -18.77
N ARG A 205 40.30 -48.45 -17.50
CA ARG A 205 41.37 -49.37 -17.10
C ARG A 205 40.78 -50.66 -16.53
N PHE A 206 39.86 -51.31 -17.22
CA PHE A 206 39.38 -52.65 -16.86
C PHE A 206 38.87 -53.44 -18.07
N VAL A 207 39.61 -53.47 -19.18
CA VAL A 207 39.41 -54.50 -20.22
C VAL A 207 40.77 -54.80 -20.86
N GLU A 208 41.62 -55.55 -20.17
CA GLU A 208 42.79 -56.26 -20.71
C GLU A 208 43.50 -56.89 -19.50
N HIS A 209 43.12 -58.12 -19.13
CA HIS A 209 43.91 -59.10 -18.36
C HIS A 209 43.00 -60.25 -17.89
N VAL A 210 42.31 -60.91 -18.83
CA VAL A 210 41.76 -62.28 -18.62
C VAL A 210 41.78 -63.04 -19.95
N VAL A 211 42.93 -63.12 -20.62
CA VAL A 211 43.20 -64.14 -21.65
C VAL A 211 44.70 -64.47 -21.62
N SER A 212 45.15 -65.10 -20.54
CA SER A 212 46.39 -65.90 -20.51
C SER A 212 46.55 -66.48 -19.10
N GLU A 213 46.03 -67.68 -18.88
CA GLU A 213 46.66 -68.78 -18.14
C GLU A 213 45.59 -69.82 -17.79
N GLU A 214 45.91 -71.06 -18.19
CA GLU A 214 45.27 -72.37 -17.92
C GLU A 214 44.00 -72.74 -18.69
#